data_AF-A0A928JBA4-F1
#
_entry.id   AF-A0A928JBA4-F1
#
_cell.length_a   1.000
_cell.length_b   1.000
_cell.length_c   1.000
_cell.angle_alpha   90.00
_cell.angle_beta   90.00
_cell.angle_gamma   90.00
#
_symmetry.space_group_name_H-M   'P 1'
#
loop_
_entity.id
_entity.type
_entity.pdbx_description
1 polymer ?
#
loop_
_entity_poly.entity_id
_entity_poly.type
_entity_poly.pdbx_seq_one_letter_code
_entity_poly.pdbx_strand_id
1 'polypeptide(L)'
;MSILDELYYGNICPMEKHIKVDGEYKKLLTKTTDLMKKLNESLCEEDKSIWNEINDMSSIMESISERESFIEGFCLGARTILEIMNYDSSKRKLL
;
A
#
# COMPACT_ATOMS: atom_id res chain seq x y z
N MET A 1 20.53 16.01 -3.57
CA MET A 1 19.33 16.37 -2.79
C MET A 1 19.17 15.36 -1.67
N SER A 2 18.73 15.81 -0.50
CA SER A 2 18.43 14.92 0.64
C SER A 2 17.04 14.31 0.48
N ILE A 3 16.74 13.24 1.21
CA ILE A 3 15.39 12.65 1.24
C ILE A 3 14.32 13.67 1.69
N LEU A 4 14.69 14.64 2.50
CA LEU A 4 13.80 15.72 2.93
C LEU A 4 13.51 16.72 1.81
N ASP A 5 14.50 17.01 0.97
CA ASP A 5 14.30 17.83 -0.24
C ASP A 5 13.38 17.11 -1.23
N GLU A 6 13.62 15.80 -1.46
CA GLU A 6 12.79 14.98 -2.35
C GLU A 6 11.32 14.91 -1.87
N LEU A 7 11.09 14.85 -0.55
CA LEU A 7 9.75 14.93 0.03
C LEU A 7 9.14 16.33 -0.10
N TYR A 8 9.90 17.40 0.18
CA TYR A 8 9.42 18.78 0.12
C TYR A 8 8.97 19.18 -1.29
N TYR A 9 9.74 18.78 -2.31
CA TYR A 9 9.41 19.04 -3.71
C TYR A 9 8.42 18.02 -4.31
N GLY A 10 8.00 16.99 -3.56
CA GLY A 10 7.04 15.99 -4.00
C GLY A 10 7.57 14.95 -4.98
N ASN A 11 8.90 14.85 -5.13
CA ASN A 11 9.53 13.79 -5.94
C ASN A 11 9.34 12.41 -5.29
N ILE A 12 9.22 12.37 -3.97
CA ILE A 12 8.72 11.21 -3.22
C ILE A 12 7.31 11.58 -2.75
N CYS A 13 6.31 10.90 -3.29
CA CYS A 13 4.93 11.02 -2.85
C CYS A 13 4.55 9.75 -2.07
N PRO A 14 4.51 9.79 -0.71
CA PRO A 14 4.21 8.60 0.09
C PRO A 14 2.84 7.97 -0.15
N MET A 15 1.91 8.77 -0.67
CA MET A 15 0.56 8.33 -1.02
C MET A 15 0.52 7.64 -2.39
N GLU A 16 1.51 7.87 -3.25
CA GLU A 16 1.58 7.20 -4.54
C GLU A 16 2.11 5.78 -4.39
N LYS A 17 1.25 4.83 -4.73
CA LYS A 17 1.65 3.45 -4.91
C LYS A 17 2.45 3.31 -6.20
N HIS A 18 3.77 3.27 -6.08
CA HIS A 18 4.63 2.74 -7.14
C HIS A 18 4.57 1.22 -7.14
N ILE A 19 3.41 0.67 -7.54
CA ILE A 19 3.34 -0.74 -7.87
C ILE A 19 4.14 -0.92 -9.15
N LYS A 20 5.23 -1.68 -9.07
CA LYS A 20 5.92 -2.14 -10.26
C LYS A 20 4.95 -3.07 -10.96
N VAL A 21 4.24 -2.55 -11.95
CA VAL A 21 3.29 -3.31 -12.75
C VAL A 21 4.11 -4.24 -13.64
N ASP A 22 4.58 -5.33 -13.05
CA ASP A 22 5.27 -6.39 -13.76
C ASP A 22 4.27 -7.17 -14.63
N GLY A 23 4.80 -8.11 -15.42
CA GLY A 23 3.99 -8.86 -16.36
C GLY A 23 2.90 -9.72 -15.70
N GLU A 24 3.09 -10.17 -14.45
CA GLU A 24 2.12 -11.03 -13.76
C GLU A 24 1.05 -10.19 -13.06
N TYR A 25 1.46 -9.16 -12.31
CA TYR A 25 0.55 -8.22 -11.68
C TYR A 25 -0.36 -7.56 -12.71
N LYS A 26 0.19 -7.13 -13.87
CA LYS A 26 -0.62 -6.56 -14.95
C LYS A 26 -1.69 -7.53 -15.45
N LYS A 27 -1.34 -8.80 -15.66
CA LYS A 27 -2.27 -9.83 -16.14
C LYS A 27 -3.39 -10.08 -15.13
N LEU A 28 -3.03 -10.17 -13.84
CA LEU A 28 -4.01 -10.34 -12.77
C LEU A 28 -4.93 -9.12 -12.68
N LEU A 29 -4.37 -7.91 -12.70
CA LEU A 29 -5.15 -6.67 -12.69
C LEU A 29 -6.14 -6.62 -13.86
N THR A 30 -5.67 -6.83 -15.09
CA THR A 30 -6.54 -6.85 -16.28
C THR A 30 -7.65 -7.89 -16.15
N LYS A 31 -7.31 -9.12 -15.76
CA LYS A 31 -8.29 -10.20 -15.58
C LYS A 31 -9.33 -9.86 -14.50
N THR A 32 -8.91 -9.28 -13.38
CA THR A 32 -9.81 -8.85 -12.31
C THR A 32 -10.74 -7.75 -12.78
N THR A 33 -10.23 -6.72 -13.47
CA THR A 33 -11.04 -5.64 -14.03
C THR A 33 -12.06 -6.17 -15.05
N ASP A 34 -11.66 -7.09 -15.93
CA ASP A 34 -12.56 -7.70 -16.91
C ASP A 34 -13.70 -8.49 -16.24
N LEU A 35 -13.37 -9.26 -15.18
CA LEU A 35 -14.36 -10.00 -14.40
C LEU A 35 -15.32 -9.07 -13.66
N MET A 36 -14.81 -8.01 -13.02
CA MET A 36 -15.63 -7.00 -12.35
C MET A 36 -16.59 -6.33 -13.32
N LYS A 37 -16.11 -5.95 -14.51
CA LYS A 37 -16.94 -5.35 -15.56
C LYS A 37 -18.03 -6.32 -16.01
N LYS A 38 -17.67 -7.57 -16.31
CA LYS A 38 -18.63 -8.60 -16.73
C LYS A 38 -19.70 -8.87 -15.67
N LEU A 39 -19.30 -8.92 -14.39
CA LEU A 39 -20.24 -9.05 -13.28
C LEU A 39 -21.20 -7.86 -13.25
N ASN A 40 -20.66 -6.64 -13.27
CA ASN A 40 -21.47 -5.42 -13.23
C ASN A 40 -22.49 -5.33 -14.39
N GLU A 41 -22.13 -5.78 -15.59
CA GLU A 41 -23.04 -5.86 -16.74
C GLU A 41 -24.17 -6.89 -16.57
N SER A 42 -23.94 -7.93 -15.76
CA SER A 42 -24.92 -9.00 -15.49
C SER A 42 -25.89 -8.72 -14.35
N LEU A 43 -25.60 -7.72 -13.51
CA LEU A 43 -26.42 -7.32 -12.36
C LEU A 43 -27.65 -6.51 -12.79
N CYS A 44 -28.74 -6.63 -12.03
CA CYS A 44 -29.88 -5.72 -12.18
C CYS A 44 -29.57 -4.33 -11.58
N GLU A 45 -30.41 -3.33 -11.84
CA GLU A 45 -30.13 -1.95 -11.37
C GLU A 45 -30.08 -1.81 -9.84
N GLU A 46 -30.88 -2.58 -9.11
CA GLU A 46 -30.83 -2.60 -7.63
C GLU A 46 -29.51 -3.20 -7.15
N ASP A 47 -29.12 -4.34 -7.71
CA ASP A 47 -27.85 -5.00 -7.38
C ASP A 47 -26.63 -4.14 -7.76
N LYS A 48 -26.69 -3.39 -8.85
CA LYS A 48 -25.61 -2.45 -9.25
C LYS A 48 -25.42 -1.34 -8.22
N SER A 49 -26.50 -0.81 -7.65
CA SER A 49 -26.40 0.20 -6.60
C SER A 49 -25.66 -0.35 -5.39
N ILE A 50 -26.03 -1.54 -4.93
CA ILE A 50 -25.37 -2.22 -3.80
C ILE A 50 -23.91 -2.54 -4.14
N TRP A 51 -23.65 -3.03 -5.35
CA TRP A 51 -22.30 -3.35 -5.82
C TRP A 51 -21.38 -2.13 -5.85
N ASN A 52 -21.86 -0.99 -6.33
CA ASN A 52 -21.10 0.25 -6.33
C ASN A 52 -20.81 0.74 -4.90
N GLU A 53 -21.80 0.70 -4.01
CA GLU A 53 -21.60 1.07 -2.60
C GLU A 53 -20.56 0.16 -1.92
N ILE A 54 -20.61 -1.15 -2.17
CA ILE A 54 -19.59 -2.09 -1.68
C ILE A 54 -18.20 -1.72 -2.19
N ASN A 55 -18.05 -1.39 -3.48
CA ASN A 55 -16.74 -1.01 -4.04
C ASN A 55 -16.22 0.30 -3.43
N ASP A 56 -17.07 1.29 -3.27
CA ASP A 56 -16.70 2.58 -2.66
C ASP A 56 -16.24 2.37 -1.21
N MET A 57 -17.01 1.63 -0.42
CA MET A 57 -16.63 1.30 0.96
C MET A 57 -15.35 0.46 1.03
N SER A 58 -15.18 -0.49 0.11
CA SER A 58 -13.95 -1.30 0.01
C SER A 58 -12.74 -0.42 -0.31
N SER A 59 -12.86 0.51 -1.25
CA SER A 59 -11.80 1.45 -1.59
C SER A 59 -11.41 2.35 -0.41
N ILE A 60 -12.40 2.80 0.37
CA ILE A 60 -12.14 3.60 1.58
C ILE A 60 -11.42 2.75 2.63
N MET A 61 -11.87 1.52 2.85
CA MET A 61 -11.25 0.60 3.80
C MET A 61 -9.80 0.27 3.41
N GLU A 62 -9.53 0.03 2.12
CA GLU A 62 -8.18 -0.17 1.59
C GLU A 62 -7.30 1.06 1.83
N SER A 63 -7.79 2.27 1.53
CA SER A 63 -7.06 3.52 1.77
C SER A 63 -6.69 3.70 3.26
N ILE A 64 -7.61 3.41 4.17
CA ILE A 64 -7.34 3.45 5.62
C ILE A 64 -6.27 2.41 5.98
N SER A 65 -6.44 1.16 5.55
CA SER A 65 -5.51 0.08 5.88
C SER A 65 -4.10 0.32 5.33
N GLU A 66 -4.00 0.89 4.13
CA GLU A 66 -2.73 1.25 3.50
C GLU A 66 -2.02 2.38 4.26
N ARG A 67 -2.76 3.40 4.69
CA ARG A 67 -2.22 4.48 5.52
C ARG A 67 -1.69 3.95 6.85
N GLU A 68 -2.45 3.09 7.54
CA GLU A 68 -2.01 2.51 8.81
C GLU A 68 -0.77 1.63 8.61
N SER A 69 -0.77 0.76 7.58
CA SER A 69 0.38 -0.08 7.22
C SER A 69 1.62 0.76 6.89
N PHE A 70 1.44 1.88 6.20
CA PHE A 70 2.51 2.83 5.89
C PHE A 70 3.12 3.41 7.18
N ILE A 71 2.28 3.91 8.11
CA ILE A 71 2.74 4.47 9.38
C ILE A 71 3.49 3.43 10.20
N GLU A 72 2.90 2.23 10.35
CA GLU A 72 3.52 1.12 11.07
C GLU A 72 4.87 0.74 10.47
N GLY A 73 4.96 0.61 9.13
CA GLY A 73 6.18 0.28 8.42
C GLY A 73 7.29 1.32 8.60
N PHE A 74 6.96 2.61 8.49
CA PHE A 74 7.92 3.70 8.71
C PHE A 74 8.41 3.75 10.16
N CYS A 75 7.49 3.64 11.13
CA CYS A 75 7.85 3.61 12.54
C CYS A 75 8.72 2.40 12.89
N LEU A 76 8.39 1.22 12.35
CA LEU A 76 9.19 0.02 12.52
C LEU A 76 10.60 0.23 11.96
N GLY A 77 10.73 0.72 10.72
CA GLY A 77 12.01 0.99 10.09
C GLY A 77 12.88 1.95 10.92
N ALA A 78 12.30 3.05 11.41
CA ALA A 78 13.01 4.01 12.26
C ALA A 78 13.49 3.37 13.58
N ARG A 79 12.64 2.58 14.25
CA ARG A 79 13.02 1.84 15.47
C ARG A 79 14.14 0.84 15.21
N THR A 80 14.08 0.11 14.10
CA THR A 80 15.14 -0.82 13.70
C THR A 80 16.47 -0.11 13.45
N ILE A 81 16.47 1.05 12.78
CA ILE A 81 17.69 1.84 12.56
C ILE A 81 18.27 2.32 13.89
N LEU A 82 17.44 2.87 14.78
CA LEU A 82 17.88 3.32 16.10
C LEU A 82 18.51 2.19 16.93
N GLU A 83 17.88 1.01 16.93
CA GLU A 83 18.43 -0.17 17.60
C GLU A 83 19.80 -0.56 17.03
N ILE A 84 19.94 -0.61 15.70
CA ILE A 84 21.21 -0.92 15.02
C ILE A 84 22.28 0.12 15.33
N MET A 85 21.94 1.41 15.34
CA MET A 85 22.89 2.49 15.62
C MET A 85 23.36 2.48 17.07
N ASN A 86 22.49 2.10 18.00
CA ASN A 86 22.80 1.95 19.42
C ASN A 86 23.41 0.58 19.76
N TYR A 87 23.57 -0.30 18.76
CA TYR A 87 24.08 -1.64 18.95
C TYR A 87 25.57 -1.61 19.30
N ASP A 88 25.90 -1.97 20.54
CA ASP A 88 27.26 -2.15 20.99
C ASP A 88 27.65 -3.63 20.92
N SER A 89 28.36 -4.00 19.86
CA SER A 89 28.83 -5.37 19.62
C SER A 89 29.75 -5.92 20.72
N SER A 90 30.35 -5.06 21.55
CA SER A 90 31.22 -5.48 22.65
C SER A 90 30.43 -6.00 23.87
N LYS A 91 29.12 -5.74 23.94
CA LYS A 91 28.21 -6.25 24.99
C LYS A 91 27.68 -7.64 24.69
N ARG A 92 28.08 -8.27 23.58
CA ARG A 92 27.82 -9.70 23.34
C ARG A 92 28.61 -10.51 24.36
N LYS A 93 27.98 -10.91 25.47
CA LYS A 93 28.46 -12.05 26.24
C LYS A 93 28.37 -13.26 25.33
N LEU A 94 29.52 -13.82 24.97
CA LEU A 94 29.63 -15.13 24.31
C LEU A 94 28.84 -16.12 25.17
N LEU A 95 27.73 -16.62 24.63
CA LEU A 95 27.07 -17.84 25.11
C LEU A 95 27.81 -19.03 24.53
#